data_AF-A0A1I0KMG6-F1
#
_entry.id   AF-A0A1I0KMG6-F1
#
_cell.length_a   1.000
_cell.length_b   1.000
_cell.length_c   1.000
_cell.angle_alpha   90.00
_cell.angle_beta   90.00
_cell.angle_gamma   90.00
#
_symmetry.space_group_name_H-M   'P 1'
#
loop_
_entity.id
_entity.type
_entity.pdbx_description
1 polymer ?
#
loop_
_entity_poly.entity_id
_entity_poly.type
_entity_poly.pdbx_seq_one_letter_code
_entity_poly.pdbx_strand_id
1 'polypeptide(L)'
;MVRKLGVALVALTLAGCAASRPAASPAPSAAGASSPVMVTPAASPYPRPEPRCGGDGVPGDLDGDGYADLAFVWRGATGEPLERGQLVVVRGSPRGLDPSTARVEGDGSMSGEAVPQLADLDGDGCADVVISDAALSIFWGGQGPATVLAFDGGSGVADLDGDDAIDLMAVDKGDGADRSRLVLLHGPFTRSGRPARETSRPLPEGEWPGRLVTDPHGPGAVLYGPDDGEQARAWLLAGGEFREVATGSSAVFGDFDGDGRRDVAIGDSGARNDEPGFETEAPSVDGVTRVFHGRGGEPQILTGLRGGLASGDLNGDGRDDLVSGEVAASARATGRAEILTGSPQGLRRPGLVVTHRGPDRTPEGKRLKEWRSGVVTTWSVADHDGDGKAELLRVWRGGLGFARFWRIDAEGRTLQTFDLAGRGEETRHREGGIRQ
;
A
#
# COMPACT_ATOMS: atom_id res chain seq x y z
N MET A 1 76.86 -39.49 -19.76
CA MET A 1 77.40 -39.71 -18.40
C MET A 1 76.66 -38.80 -17.44
N VAL A 2 75.87 -39.42 -16.59
CA VAL A 2 74.91 -38.82 -15.64
C VAL A 2 75.67 -38.22 -14.45
N ARG A 3 75.40 -36.96 -14.08
CA ARG A 3 75.70 -36.44 -12.75
C ARG A 3 74.44 -35.86 -12.11
N LYS A 4 73.76 -36.79 -11.41
CA LYS A 4 72.94 -36.72 -10.20
C LYS A 4 72.27 -35.38 -9.86
N LEU A 5 70.93 -35.41 -9.98
CA LEU A 5 69.96 -34.68 -9.17
C LEU A 5 70.11 -35.01 -7.68
N GLY A 6 69.91 -34.00 -6.85
CA GLY A 6 69.61 -34.09 -5.43
C GLY A 6 69.01 -32.76 -5.00
N VAL A 7 67.71 -32.56 -5.28
CA VAL A 7 66.96 -31.35 -4.90
C VAL A 7 66.51 -31.52 -3.46
N ALA A 8 67.02 -30.65 -2.58
CA ALA A 8 66.54 -30.48 -1.21
C ALA A 8 65.28 -29.60 -1.23
N LEU A 9 64.22 -30.08 -0.58
CA LEU A 9 62.96 -29.37 -0.37
C LEU A 9 63.18 -28.31 0.73
N VAL A 10 63.14 -27.03 0.36
CA VAL A 10 63.07 -25.92 1.31
C VAL A 10 61.70 -25.28 1.17
N ALA A 11 60.89 -25.37 2.23
CA ALA A 11 59.62 -24.68 2.32
C ALA A 11 59.87 -23.17 2.48
N LEU A 12 59.51 -22.40 1.46
CA LEU A 12 59.57 -20.93 1.48
C LEU A 12 58.16 -20.39 1.65
N THR A 13 57.88 -19.76 2.79
CA THR A 13 56.66 -18.98 3.02
C THR A 13 56.74 -17.68 2.22
N LEU A 14 56.06 -17.61 1.08
CA LEU A 14 55.92 -16.39 0.28
C LEU A 14 54.74 -15.57 0.82
N ALA A 15 55.06 -14.47 1.49
CA ALA A 15 54.14 -13.36 1.71
C ALA A 15 53.83 -12.70 0.35
N GLY A 16 52.67 -13.03 -0.23
CA GLY A 16 52.17 -12.41 -1.44
C GLY A 16 51.52 -11.05 -1.13
N CYS A 17 52.15 -9.97 -1.59
CA CYS A 17 51.50 -8.66 -1.71
C CYS A 17 50.38 -8.75 -2.75
N ALA A 18 49.13 -8.82 -2.30
CA ALA A 18 47.97 -8.69 -3.16
C ALA A 18 47.77 -7.21 -3.54
N ALA A 19 47.86 -6.93 -4.85
CA ALA A 19 47.43 -5.67 -5.42
C ALA A 19 45.91 -5.52 -5.22
N SER A 20 45.52 -4.57 -4.38
CA SER A 20 44.14 -4.20 -4.12
C SER A 20 43.50 -3.61 -5.38
N ARG A 21 42.57 -4.37 -5.99
CA ARG A 21 41.55 -3.76 -6.85
C ARG A 21 40.74 -2.78 -5.99
N PRO A 22 40.43 -1.57 -6.46
CA PRO A 22 39.52 -0.70 -5.71
C PRO A 22 38.18 -1.43 -5.59
N ALA A 23 37.74 -1.60 -4.35
CA ALA A 23 36.42 -2.14 -4.04
C ALA A 23 35.38 -1.34 -4.83
N ALA A 24 34.58 -2.03 -5.64
CA ALA A 24 33.36 -1.44 -6.16
C ALA A 24 32.55 -0.97 -4.94
N SER A 25 32.25 0.33 -4.90
CA SER A 25 31.38 0.88 -3.87
C SER A 25 30.07 0.08 -3.88
N PRO A 26 29.62 -0.44 -2.73
CA PRO A 26 28.30 -1.06 -2.67
C PRO A 26 27.27 0.01 -3.05
N ALA A 27 26.37 -0.35 -3.95
CA ALA A 27 25.19 0.46 -4.22
C ALA A 27 24.42 0.70 -2.91
N PRO A 28 23.72 1.84 -2.75
CA PRO A 28 22.91 2.06 -1.56
C PRO A 28 21.86 0.94 -1.46
N SER A 29 21.90 0.27 -0.31
CA SER A 29 20.96 -0.75 0.14
C SER A 29 19.53 -0.18 0.12
N ALA A 30 18.63 -0.86 -0.57
CA ALA A 30 17.20 -0.69 -0.35
C ALA A 30 16.89 -1.43 0.96
N ALA A 31 16.80 -0.69 2.07
CA ALA A 31 16.19 -1.21 3.28
C ALA A 31 14.76 -1.68 2.94
N GLY A 32 14.35 -2.80 3.55
CA GLY A 32 13.18 -3.60 3.19
C GLY A 32 11.95 -2.79 2.80
N ALA A 33 11.68 -2.73 1.50
CA ALA A 33 10.43 -2.19 0.99
C ALA A 33 9.33 -3.20 1.33
N SER A 34 8.64 -2.96 2.45
CA SER A 34 7.30 -3.49 2.64
C SER A 34 6.51 -3.22 1.35
N SER A 35 5.91 -4.26 0.77
CA SER A 35 5.20 -4.11 -0.50
C SER A 35 4.13 -3.05 -0.33
N PRO A 36 4.00 -2.07 -1.26
CA PRO A 36 3.03 -1.00 -1.07
C PRO A 36 1.64 -1.63 -0.98
N VAL A 37 1.03 -1.52 0.20
CA VAL A 37 -0.40 -1.77 0.38
C VAL A 37 -1.11 -0.74 -0.50
N MET A 38 -2.00 -1.19 -1.36
CA MET A 38 -2.82 -0.30 -2.17
C MET A 38 -3.96 0.25 -1.33
N VAL A 39 -4.39 1.48 -1.63
CA VAL A 39 -5.44 2.16 -0.85
C VAL A 39 -6.81 1.79 -1.40
N THR A 40 -7.61 1.12 -0.59
CA THR A 40 -9.06 0.99 -0.79
C THR A 40 -9.70 1.73 0.39
N PRO A 41 -10.42 2.84 0.16
CA PRO A 41 -11.03 3.60 1.25
C PRO A 41 -12.00 2.76 2.06
N ALA A 42 -12.03 2.96 3.38
CA ALA A 42 -12.97 2.29 4.26
C ALA A 42 -14.36 2.92 4.17
N ALA A 43 -15.38 2.07 4.22
CA ALA A 43 -16.77 2.51 4.31
C ALA A 43 -17.20 2.55 5.77
N SER A 44 -17.82 3.64 6.19
CA SER A 44 -18.53 3.72 7.48
C SER A 44 -20.00 4.01 7.19
N PRO A 45 -20.89 3.01 7.33
CA PRO A 45 -22.31 3.25 7.18
C PRO A 45 -22.94 3.85 8.44
N TYR A 46 -22.16 4.19 9.48
CA TYR A 46 -22.63 4.81 10.72
C TYR A 46 -22.86 6.32 10.53
N PRO A 47 -24.11 6.80 10.31
CA PRO A 47 -24.35 8.21 10.16
C PRO A 47 -24.63 8.78 11.55
N ARG A 48 -23.91 9.81 11.99
CA ARG A 48 -24.44 10.65 13.07
C ARG A 48 -25.80 11.21 12.63
N PRO A 49 -26.80 11.29 13.52
CA PRO A 49 -27.99 12.07 13.24
C PRO A 49 -27.53 13.53 13.06
N GLU A 50 -27.60 14.01 11.81
CA GLU A 50 -26.99 15.25 11.29
C GLU A 50 -25.46 15.14 11.04
N PRO A 51 -25.04 14.51 9.93
CA PRO A 51 -23.64 14.52 9.53
C PRO A 51 -23.20 15.97 9.27
N ARG A 52 -22.01 16.34 9.75
CA ARG A 52 -21.51 17.72 9.66
C ARG A 52 -21.02 18.02 8.25
N CYS A 53 -20.48 17.00 7.60
CA CYS A 53 -20.30 16.95 6.17
C CYS A 53 -21.61 16.47 5.55
N GLY A 54 -22.19 17.22 4.62
CA GLY A 54 -23.48 16.87 4.01
C GLY A 54 -23.44 15.67 3.05
N GLY A 55 -22.39 14.86 3.10
CA GLY A 55 -22.17 13.72 2.21
C GLY A 55 -22.89 12.46 2.67
N ASP A 56 -23.10 11.54 1.72
CA ASP A 56 -23.76 10.26 1.95
C ASP A 56 -22.80 9.16 2.49
N GLY A 57 -21.63 9.55 3.02
CA GLY A 57 -20.62 8.61 3.54
C GLY A 57 -19.87 7.84 2.44
N VAL A 58 -19.67 8.45 1.28
CA VAL A 58 -18.92 7.84 0.16
C VAL A 58 -17.49 7.50 0.62
N PRO A 59 -17.03 6.24 0.47
CA PRO A 59 -15.70 5.85 0.91
C PRO A 59 -14.61 6.71 0.26
N GLY A 60 -13.82 7.39 1.09
CA GLY A 60 -12.72 8.24 0.64
C GLY A 60 -13.10 9.66 0.22
N ASP A 61 -14.36 10.06 0.33
CA ASP A 61 -14.80 11.44 0.12
C ASP A 61 -14.44 12.31 1.33
N LEU A 62 -13.44 13.19 1.19
CA LEU A 62 -12.92 13.99 2.30
C LEU A 62 -13.63 15.35 2.42
N ASP A 63 -14.60 15.72 1.57
CA ASP A 63 -15.43 16.91 1.77
C ASP A 63 -16.95 16.72 1.67
N GLY A 64 -17.41 15.49 1.52
CA GLY A 64 -18.82 15.15 1.49
C GLY A 64 -19.49 15.61 0.20
N ASP A 65 -18.75 15.75 -0.91
CA ASP A 65 -19.28 16.18 -2.20
C ASP A 65 -19.82 15.02 -3.06
N GLY A 66 -19.66 13.79 -2.58
CA GLY A 66 -20.13 12.55 -3.19
C GLY A 66 -19.10 11.85 -4.07
N TYR A 67 -17.86 12.33 -4.15
CA TYR A 67 -16.81 11.75 -4.98
C TYR A 67 -15.61 11.31 -4.14
N ALA A 68 -15.09 10.10 -4.38
CA ALA A 68 -13.92 9.65 -3.65
C ALA A 68 -12.69 10.51 -4.00
N ASP A 69 -12.01 11.02 -2.97
CA ASP A 69 -10.79 11.82 -3.11
C ASP A 69 -9.53 10.95 -3.19
N LEU A 70 -8.44 11.59 -3.59
CA LEU A 70 -7.10 11.00 -3.56
C LEU A 70 -6.28 11.65 -2.44
N ALA A 71 -5.81 10.82 -1.51
CA ALA A 71 -4.74 11.15 -0.57
C ALA A 71 -3.47 10.38 -0.91
N PHE A 72 -2.32 11.06 -0.95
CA PHE A 72 -1.04 10.40 -1.13
C PHE A 72 0.14 11.16 -0.55
N VAL A 73 1.19 10.43 -0.15
CA VAL A 73 2.44 11.05 0.32
C VAL A 73 3.37 11.34 -0.86
N TRP A 74 3.70 12.63 -1.03
CA TRP A 74 4.61 13.14 -2.05
C TRP A 74 6.08 13.06 -1.60
N ARG A 75 6.97 12.59 -2.49
CA ARG A 75 8.44 12.62 -2.34
C ARG A 75 9.04 13.54 -3.41
N GLY A 76 9.63 14.67 -3.03
CA GLY A 76 10.35 15.57 -3.94
C GLY A 76 11.66 14.96 -4.49
N ALA A 77 12.19 15.50 -5.59
CA ALA A 77 13.32 14.91 -6.32
C ALA A 77 14.72 15.41 -5.89
N THR A 78 14.82 16.40 -5.00
CA THR A 78 16.11 16.98 -4.58
C THR A 78 16.09 17.21 -3.08
N GLY A 79 16.82 16.38 -2.33
CA GLY A 79 16.92 16.43 -0.88
C GLY A 79 17.27 17.82 -0.35
N GLU A 80 16.62 18.15 0.78
CA GLU A 80 16.74 19.31 1.67
C GLU A 80 16.11 20.65 1.25
N PRO A 81 15.22 21.29 2.05
CA PRO A 81 14.53 20.86 3.27
C PRO A 81 13.13 20.27 2.96
N LEU A 82 13.11 19.26 2.08
CA LEU A 82 11.95 18.42 1.72
C LEU A 82 12.23 16.92 1.93
N GLU A 83 13.11 16.58 2.89
CA GLU A 83 13.25 15.21 3.46
C GLU A 83 11.97 14.72 4.18
N ARG A 84 10.92 15.55 4.15
CA ARG A 84 9.64 15.38 4.80
C ARG A 84 8.61 15.03 3.74
N GLY A 85 8.08 13.80 3.77
CA GLY A 85 6.92 13.42 2.97
C GLY A 85 5.75 14.35 3.29
N GLN A 86 5.12 14.88 2.25
CA GLN A 86 3.99 15.79 2.35
C GLN A 86 2.70 15.09 1.97
N LEU A 87 1.62 15.31 2.74
CA LEU A 87 0.31 14.78 2.37
C LEU A 87 -0.22 15.66 1.27
N VAL A 88 -0.52 15.07 0.12
CA VAL A 88 -1.22 15.73 -0.97
C VAL A 88 -2.62 15.17 -1.05
N VAL A 89 -3.60 16.06 -1.04
CA VAL A 89 -5.01 15.75 -1.27
C VAL A 89 -5.43 16.32 -2.61
N VAL A 90 -6.15 15.53 -3.40
CA VAL A 90 -6.75 15.92 -4.68
C VAL A 90 -8.22 15.50 -4.65
N ARG A 91 -9.13 16.41 -5.01
CA ARG A 91 -10.55 16.15 -4.95
C ARG A 91 -11.05 15.27 -6.09
N GLY A 92 -12.03 14.43 -5.80
CA GLY A 92 -12.91 13.80 -6.77
C GLY A 92 -13.81 14.82 -7.46
N SER A 93 -14.48 14.40 -8.53
CA SER A 93 -15.46 15.25 -9.22
C SER A 93 -16.28 14.39 -10.20
N PRO A 94 -17.37 14.89 -10.81
CA PRO A 94 -18.09 14.15 -11.85
C PRO A 94 -17.28 13.83 -13.12
N ARG A 95 -16.02 14.28 -13.23
CA ARG A 95 -15.08 13.93 -14.31
C ARG A 95 -13.90 13.08 -13.80
N GLY A 96 -13.97 12.62 -12.55
CA GLY A 96 -12.93 12.02 -11.74
C GLY A 96 -12.07 13.05 -11.04
N LEU A 97 -10.86 12.65 -10.63
CA LEU A 97 -9.94 13.50 -9.88
C LEU A 97 -9.69 14.86 -10.56
N ASP A 98 -9.75 15.97 -9.82
CA ASP A 98 -9.45 17.32 -10.31
C ASP A 98 -8.06 17.79 -9.81
N PRO A 99 -6.99 17.69 -10.64
CA PRO A 99 -5.64 18.08 -10.24
C PRO A 99 -5.51 19.56 -9.86
N SER A 100 -6.45 20.43 -10.27
CA SER A 100 -6.42 21.85 -9.91
C SER A 100 -6.71 22.10 -8.42
N THR A 101 -7.33 21.13 -7.76
CA THR A 101 -7.62 21.14 -6.33
C THR A 101 -6.45 20.63 -5.48
N ALA A 102 -5.38 20.14 -6.11
CA ALA A 102 -4.25 19.54 -5.42
C ALA A 102 -3.65 20.48 -4.38
N ARG A 103 -3.66 20.05 -3.12
CA ARG A 103 -3.18 20.82 -1.98
C ARG A 103 -2.29 19.97 -1.08
N VAL A 104 -1.30 20.63 -0.49
CA VAL A 104 -0.42 20.03 0.52
C VAL A 104 -1.03 20.29 1.88
N GLU A 105 -1.16 19.26 2.69
CA GLU A 105 -1.73 19.31 4.03
C GLU A 105 -0.68 19.08 5.12
N GLY A 106 -0.84 19.82 6.21
CA GLY A 106 0.06 19.79 7.37
C GLY A 106 1.46 20.39 7.16
N ASP A 107 2.24 20.36 8.22
CA ASP A 107 3.66 20.76 8.30
C ASP A 107 4.61 19.55 8.35
N GLY A 108 4.06 18.35 8.13
CA GLY A 108 4.57 17.06 8.56
C GLY A 108 5.86 16.57 7.88
N SER A 109 6.66 15.88 8.70
CA SER A 109 7.87 15.09 8.38
C SER A 109 7.54 13.62 8.24
N MET A 110 6.74 13.25 7.24
CA MET A 110 6.35 11.84 7.07
C MET A 110 7.45 11.06 6.34
N SER A 111 7.67 9.81 6.73
CA SER A 111 8.36 8.86 5.87
C SER A 111 7.62 8.79 4.55
N GLY A 112 8.33 8.92 3.44
CA GLY A 112 7.69 8.81 2.14
C GLY A 112 7.27 7.38 1.76
N GLU A 113 7.45 6.39 2.64
CA GLU A 113 6.90 5.03 2.50
C GLU A 113 5.49 4.92 3.06
N ALA A 114 5.04 5.92 3.82
CA ALA A 114 3.72 5.89 4.44
C ALA A 114 2.61 5.89 3.38
N VAL A 115 1.67 4.97 3.54
CA VAL A 115 0.47 4.83 2.71
C VAL A 115 -0.70 5.39 3.51
N PRO A 116 -1.33 6.49 3.06
CA PRO A 116 -2.51 7.01 3.74
C PRO A 116 -3.69 6.06 3.64
N GLN A 117 -4.41 5.87 4.75
CA GLN A 117 -5.70 5.21 4.78
C GLN A 117 -6.82 6.26 4.88
N LEU A 118 -7.93 6.00 4.22
CA LEU A 118 -9.08 6.91 4.14
C LEU A 118 -10.27 6.27 4.85
N ALA A 119 -10.82 6.91 5.87
CA ALA A 119 -11.93 6.37 6.66
C ALA A 119 -12.62 7.47 7.49
N ASP A 120 -13.93 7.44 7.65
CA ASP A 120 -14.66 8.37 8.54
C ASP A 120 -14.51 7.92 10.00
N LEU A 121 -13.52 8.49 10.72
CA LEU A 121 -13.20 8.08 12.08
C LEU A 121 -14.14 8.72 13.11
N ASP A 122 -14.59 9.95 12.88
CA ASP A 122 -15.48 10.65 13.80
C ASP A 122 -16.97 10.51 13.45
N GLY A 123 -17.32 9.81 12.37
CA GLY A 123 -18.69 9.55 11.94
C GLY A 123 -19.42 10.81 11.49
N ASP A 124 -18.70 11.79 10.94
CA ASP A 124 -19.28 13.08 10.52
C ASP A 124 -19.73 13.13 9.06
N GLY A 125 -19.56 12.03 8.32
CA GLY A 125 -19.95 11.86 6.93
C GLY A 125 -18.84 12.16 5.93
N CYS A 126 -17.69 12.69 6.38
CA CYS A 126 -16.48 12.82 5.58
C CYS A 126 -15.47 11.73 5.97
N ALA A 127 -14.74 11.21 4.99
CA ALA A 127 -13.53 10.46 5.28
C ALA A 127 -12.46 11.37 5.91
N ASP A 128 -11.64 10.78 6.76
CA ASP A 128 -10.42 11.33 7.32
C ASP A 128 -9.19 10.66 6.70
N VAL A 129 -8.03 11.29 6.81
CA VAL A 129 -6.75 10.69 6.37
C VAL A 129 -5.97 10.21 7.59
N VAL A 130 -5.69 8.92 7.64
CA VAL A 130 -4.88 8.27 8.67
C VAL A 130 -3.53 7.87 8.08
N ILE A 131 -2.45 8.30 8.73
CA ILE A 131 -1.08 8.00 8.29
C ILE A 131 -0.34 7.38 9.46
N SER A 132 0.13 6.15 9.27
CA SER A 132 0.99 5.44 10.20
C SER A 132 2.44 5.54 9.75
N ASP A 133 3.27 6.12 10.61
CA ASP A 133 4.72 6.19 10.42
C ASP A 133 5.40 5.99 11.80
N ALA A 134 6.23 6.92 12.27
CA ALA A 134 6.74 6.92 13.64
C ALA A 134 5.65 7.21 14.70
N ALA A 135 4.50 7.73 14.26
CA ALA A 135 3.32 7.97 15.06
C ALA A 135 2.09 7.84 14.16
N LEU A 136 0.91 7.78 14.76
CA LEU A 136 -0.34 7.84 14.00
C LEU A 136 -0.77 9.31 13.85
N SER A 137 -0.80 9.80 12.61
CA SER A 137 -1.26 11.14 12.27
C SER A 137 -2.64 11.08 11.63
N ILE A 138 -3.59 11.83 12.17
CA ILE A 138 -4.96 11.90 11.66
C ILE A 138 -5.24 13.32 11.16
N PHE A 139 -5.59 13.45 9.89
CA PHE A 139 -6.04 14.70 9.26
C PHE A 139 -7.55 14.63 9.06
N TRP A 140 -8.29 15.32 9.93
CA TRP A 140 -9.75 15.33 9.91
C TRP A 140 -10.27 15.99 8.62
N GLY A 141 -11.07 15.29 7.81
CA GLY A 141 -11.49 15.73 6.47
C GLY A 141 -10.33 15.99 5.50
N GLY A 142 -9.16 15.41 5.76
CA GLY A 142 -7.94 15.65 4.97
C GLY A 142 -7.53 17.13 4.95
N GLN A 143 -7.68 17.84 6.07
CA GLN A 143 -7.30 19.25 6.21
C GLN A 143 -6.66 19.59 7.55
N GLY A 144 -5.84 20.64 7.53
CA GLY A 144 -5.38 21.32 8.74
C GLY A 144 -4.24 20.59 9.47
N PRO A 145 -3.97 20.94 10.74
CA PRO A 145 -2.94 20.27 11.52
C PRO A 145 -3.37 18.85 11.88
N ALA A 146 -2.45 17.90 11.78
CA ALA A 146 -2.69 16.54 12.17
C ALA A 146 -2.90 16.43 13.69
N THR A 147 -3.86 15.59 14.10
CA THR A 147 -3.88 15.04 15.45
C THR A 147 -2.89 13.88 15.50
N VAL A 148 -1.90 13.96 16.38
CA VAL A 148 -0.84 12.96 16.50
C VAL A 148 -1.07 12.12 17.75
N LEU A 149 -1.20 10.81 17.56
CA LEU A 149 -1.30 9.82 18.63
C LEU A 149 0.02 9.05 18.71
N ALA A 150 0.58 8.96 19.92
CA ALA A 150 1.74 8.12 20.17
C ALA A 150 1.38 6.66 19.91
N PHE A 151 2.21 5.96 19.14
CA PHE A 151 1.89 4.64 18.63
C PHE A 151 3.16 3.84 18.35
N ASP A 152 3.20 2.57 18.76
CA ASP A 152 4.37 1.68 18.63
C ASP A 152 4.05 0.43 17.80
N GLY A 153 3.71 0.60 16.51
CA GLY A 153 3.47 -0.57 15.63
C GLY A 153 2.74 -0.27 14.33
N GLY A 154 2.32 -1.33 13.64
CA GLY A 154 1.47 -1.23 12.46
C GLY A 154 0.03 -0.88 12.86
N SER A 155 -0.56 0.09 12.16
CA SER A 155 -1.98 0.43 12.29
C SER A 155 -2.80 -0.09 11.11
N GLY A 156 -4.09 -0.29 11.34
CA GLY A 156 -5.08 -0.50 10.30
C GLY A 156 -6.38 0.16 10.69
N VAL A 157 -7.15 0.60 9.69
CA VAL A 157 -8.49 1.16 9.85
C VAL A 157 -9.52 0.13 9.36
N ALA A 158 -10.52 -0.18 10.17
CA ALA A 158 -11.67 -1.03 9.84
C ALA A 158 -12.69 -0.99 10.96
N ASP A 159 -13.94 -1.38 10.69
CA ASP A 159 -14.95 -1.66 11.72
C ASP A 159 -14.69 -3.05 12.32
N LEU A 160 -13.83 -3.15 13.33
CA LEU A 160 -13.30 -4.41 13.86
C LEU A 160 -14.26 -5.11 14.83
N ASP A 161 -15.26 -4.41 15.37
CA ASP A 161 -16.28 -5.00 16.24
C ASP A 161 -17.70 -5.07 15.63
N GLY A 162 -17.86 -4.59 14.39
CA GLY A 162 -19.07 -4.74 13.58
C GLY A 162 -20.17 -3.77 13.98
N ASP A 163 -19.82 -2.61 14.53
CA ASP A 163 -20.76 -1.58 14.99
C ASP A 163 -20.94 -0.42 14.01
N ASP A 164 -20.40 -0.58 12.80
CA ASP A 164 -20.36 0.36 11.68
C ASP A 164 -19.46 1.61 11.91
N ALA A 165 -18.92 1.79 13.11
CA ALA A 165 -17.92 2.83 13.38
C ALA A 165 -16.53 2.31 13.01
N ILE A 166 -15.69 3.19 12.44
CA ILE A 166 -14.32 2.81 12.11
C ILE A 166 -13.50 2.75 13.39
N ASP A 167 -12.75 1.65 13.54
CA ASP A 167 -11.81 1.41 14.61
C ASP A 167 -10.37 1.55 14.13
N LEU A 168 -9.47 1.72 15.10
CA LEU A 168 -8.03 1.67 14.90
C LEU A 168 -7.44 0.51 15.69
N MET A 169 -6.65 -0.31 15.01
CA MET A 169 -5.90 -1.39 15.64
C MET A 169 -4.48 -0.94 15.93
N ALA A 170 -4.00 -1.20 17.14
CA ALA A 170 -2.68 -0.86 17.65
C ALA A 170 -2.01 -2.05 18.32
N VAL A 171 -0.67 -2.07 18.33
CA VAL A 171 0.07 -3.01 19.16
C VAL A 171 0.77 -2.27 20.28
N ASP A 172 0.45 -2.66 21.51
CA ASP A 172 1.19 -2.26 22.69
C ASP A 172 2.23 -3.34 22.97
N LYS A 173 3.51 -3.01 22.80
CA LYS A 173 4.62 -3.95 22.99
C LYS A 173 4.91 -4.26 24.47
N GLY A 174 4.40 -3.45 25.41
CA GLY A 174 4.72 -3.57 26.83
C GLY A 174 6.23 -3.70 27.12
N ASP A 175 6.58 -4.33 28.26
CA ASP A 175 7.96 -4.63 28.64
C ASP A 175 8.44 -6.00 28.07
N GLY A 176 8.22 -6.27 26.78
CA GLY A 176 8.75 -7.45 26.07
C GLY A 176 7.71 -8.30 25.31
N ALA A 177 8.17 -9.13 24.36
CA ALA A 177 7.35 -9.87 23.39
C ALA A 177 6.21 -10.71 24.01
N ASP A 178 6.44 -11.34 25.17
CA ASP A 178 5.43 -12.16 25.88
C ASP A 178 4.30 -11.34 26.52
N ARG A 179 4.43 -10.01 26.55
CA ARG A 179 3.45 -9.06 27.09
C ARG A 179 2.85 -8.16 26.01
N SER A 180 3.20 -8.36 24.74
CA SER A 180 2.60 -7.63 23.63
C SER A 180 1.09 -7.89 23.57
N ARG A 181 0.31 -6.81 23.53
CA ARG A 181 -1.15 -6.86 23.41
C ARG A 181 -1.57 -6.19 22.13
N LEU A 182 -2.60 -6.77 21.52
CA LEU A 182 -3.33 -6.09 20.50
C LEU A 182 -4.35 -5.17 21.15
N VAL A 183 -4.18 -3.87 20.99
CA VAL A 183 -5.08 -2.82 21.46
C VAL A 183 -6.02 -2.44 20.32
N LEU A 184 -7.31 -2.39 20.60
CA LEU A 184 -8.33 -1.97 19.66
C LEU A 184 -8.96 -0.70 20.21
N LEU A 185 -8.83 0.38 19.46
CA LEU A 185 -9.41 1.68 19.73
C LEU A 185 -10.70 1.77 18.92
N HIS A 186 -11.82 1.66 19.61
CA HIS A 186 -13.13 1.58 18.97
C HIS A 186 -13.71 2.97 18.73
N GLY A 187 -14.22 3.18 17.51
CA GLY A 187 -14.89 4.39 17.09
C GLY A 187 -16.25 4.60 17.78
N PRO A 188 -16.93 5.73 17.51
CA PRO A 188 -16.41 6.89 16.79
C PRO A 188 -15.36 7.65 17.63
N PHE A 189 -14.39 8.24 16.96
CA PHE A 189 -13.34 9.04 17.57
C PHE A 189 -13.80 10.48 17.80
N THR A 190 -13.19 11.13 18.78
CA THR A 190 -13.23 12.59 18.90
C THR A 190 -12.09 13.20 18.07
N ARG A 191 -12.23 14.46 17.64
CA ARG A 191 -11.16 15.16 16.90
C ARG A 191 -9.85 15.39 17.67
N SER A 192 -9.81 15.08 18.96
CA SER A 192 -8.55 14.99 19.73
C SER A 192 -7.92 13.59 19.68
N GLY A 193 -8.47 12.67 18.87
CA GLY A 193 -8.03 11.29 18.70
C GLY A 193 -8.45 10.35 19.83
N ARG A 194 -9.37 10.75 20.72
CA ARG A 194 -9.86 9.86 21.79
C ARG A 194 -10.92 8.90 21.22
N PRO A 195 -10.78 7.57 21.37
CA PRO A 195 -11.80 6.60 20.97
C PRO A 195 -13.03 6.65 21.89
N ALA A 196 -14.14 6.05 21.46
CA ALA A 196 -15.31 5.85 22.31
C ALA A 196 -15.05 4.76 23.36
N ARG A 197 -14.33 3.71 22.97
CA ARG A 197 -13.99 2.57 23.82
C ARG A 197 -12.61 2.02 23.45
N GLU A 198 -11.92 1.48 24.43
CA GLU A 198 -10.64 0.80 24.23
C GLU A 198 -10.73 -0.62 24.79
N THR A 199 -10.21 -1.57 24.03
CA THR A 199 -10.05 -2.95 24.49
C THR A 199 -8.67 -3.48 24.14
N SER A 200 -8.25 -4.56 24.80
CA SER A 200 -7.03 -5.24 24.41
C SER A 200 -7.13 -6.75 24.59
N ARG A 201 -6.46 -7.49 23.71
CA ARG A 201 -6.38 -8.95 23.74
C ARG A 201 -4.93 -9.43 23.60
N PRO A 202 -4.59 -10.60 24.16
CA PRO A 202 -3.29 -11.20 23.90
C PRO A 202 -3.14 -11.51 22.41
N LEU A 203 -1.94 -11.36 21.90
CA LEU A 203 -1.57 -11.90 20.59
C LEU A 203 -1.33 -13.42 20.72
N PRO A 204 -1.49 -14.21 19.64
CA PRO A 204 -1.05 -15.60 19.62
C PRO A 204 0.42 -15.73 20.04
N GLU A 205 0.84 -16.88 20.57
CA GLU A 205 2.25 -17.11 20.93
C GLU A 205 3.16 -16.96 19.69
N GLY A 206 4.19 -16.12 19.80
CA GLY A 206 5.11 -15.80 18.71
C GLY A 206 5.72 -14.42 18.85
N GLU A 207 6.68 -14.10 17.98
CA GLU A 207 7.14 -12.71 17.81
C GLU A 207 6.07 -11.95 17.00
N TRP A 208 5.72 -10.73 17.42
CA TRP A 208 4.66 -9.92 16.81
C TRP A 208 4.88 -8.42 17.09
N PRO A 209 4.30 -7.52 16.27
CA PRO A 209 3.63 -7.75 14.98
C PRO A 209 4.62 -7.62 13.81
N GLY A 210 4.35 -8.29 12.68
CA GLY A 210 5.02 -8.03 11.41
C GLY A 210 4.28 -6.98 10.57
N ARG A 211 3.15 -7.39 9.97
CA ARG A 211 2.30 -6.52 9.14
C ARG A 211 0.82 -6.80 9.38
N LEU A 212 -0.01 -5.77 9.25
CA LEU A 212 -1.47 -5.84 9.40
C LEU A 212 -2.15 -5.35 8.13
N VAL A 213 -3.18 -6.06 7.70
CA VAL A 213 -4.12 -5.64 6.64
C VAL A 213 -5.53 -5.75 7.22
N THR A 214 -6.30 -4.68 7.18
CA THR A 214 -7.68 -4.65 7.68
C THR A 214 -8.68 -4.65 6.53
N ASP A 215 -9.89 -5.13 6.77
CA ASP A 215 -10.97 -5.07 5.80
C ASP A 215 -11.64 -3.68 5.83
N PRO A 216 -11.51 -2.86 4.77
CA PRO A 216 -12.11 -1.53 4.74
C PRO A 216 -13.65 -1.53 4.83
N HIS A 217 -14.31 -2.68 4.62
CA HIS A 217 -15.76 -2.78 4.57
C HIS A 217 -16.32 -3.85 5.53
N GLY A 218 -15.56 -4.25 6.56
CA GLY A 218 -16.03 -5.20 7.55
C GLY A 218 -15.04 -5.49 8.69
N PRO A 219 -15.37 -6.43 9.59
CA PRO A 219 -14.57 -6.72 10.79
C PRO A 219 -13.38 -7.67 10.57
N GLY A 220 -12.99 -7.87 9.31
CA GLY A 220 -11.88 -8.73 8.94
C GLY A 220 -10.53 -8.08 9.17
N ALA A 221 -9.52 -8.88 9.53
CA ALA A 221 -8.13 -8.46 9.47
C ALA A 221 -7.20 -9.64 9.17
N VAL A 222 -6.08 -9.40 8.49
CA VAL A 222 -4.98 -10.35 8.33
C VAL A 222 -3.77 -9.82 9.05
N LEU A 223 -3.27 -10.61 10.01
CA LEU A 223 -2.02 -10.33 10.70
C LEU A 223 -0.93 -11.27 10.18
N TYR A 224 0.17 -10.70 9.73
CA TYR A 224 1.39 -11.41 9.40
C TYR A 224 2.32 -11.45 10.61
N GLY A 225 2.94 -12.61 10.82
CA GLY A 225 4.10 -12.69 11.72
C GLY A 225 5.24 -11.77 11.25
N PRO A 226 6.25 -11.52 12.09
CA PRO A 226 7.41 -10.73 11.73
C PRO A 226 8.05 -11.30 10.48
N ASP A 227 8.27 -10.42 9.52
CA ASP A 227 9.00 -10.67 8.30
C ASP A 227 10.09 -9.59 8.16
N ASP A 228 11.21 -9.97 7.56
CA ASP A 228 12.29 -9.08 7.14
C ASP A 228 12.19 -8.74 5.64
N GLY A 229 10.99 -8.89 5.06
CA GLY A 229 10.73 -8.72 3.62
C GLY A 229 10.33 -10.01 2.87
N GLU A 230 10.17 -11.13 3.57
CA GLU A 230 9.72 -12.41 3.02
C GLU A 230 8.21 -12.70 3.26
N GLN A 231 7.82 -13.93 2.96
CA GLN A 231 6.48 -14.48 3.04
C GLN A 231 6.26 -14.99 4.45
N ALA A 232 5.37 -14.33 5.17
CA ALA A 232 5.00 -14.71 6.51
C ALA A 232 3.75 -15.58 6.55
N ARG A 233 3.60 -16.30 7.67
CA ARG A 233 2.34 -16.95 8.03
C ARG A 233 1.29 -15.86 8.24
N ALA A 234 0.18 -16.00 7.55
CA ALA A 234 -0.96 -15.10 7.57
C ALA A 234 -2.06 -15.65 8.48
N TRP A 235 -2.48 -14.83 9.44
CA TRP A 235 -3.52 -15.15 10.42
C TRP A 235 -4.73 -14.26 10.16
N LEU A 236 -5.84 -14.89 9.77
CA LEU A 236 -7.10 -14.22 9.52
C LEU A 236 -7.87 -14.09 10.85
N LEU A 237 -8.22 -12.86 11.19
CA LEU A 237 -9.24 -12.52 12.17
C LEU A 237 -10.61 -12.61 11.48
N ALA A 238 -11.44 -13.55 11.91
CA ALA A 238 -12.82 -13.65 11.46
C ALA A 238 -13.69 -14.08 12.65
N GLY A 239 -14.82 -13.40 12.86
CA GLY A 239 -15.71 -13.69 14.00
C GLY A 239 -15.06 -13.56 15.37
N GLY A 240 -14.05 -12.68 15.50
CA GLY A 240 -13.33 -12.43 16.75
C GLY A 240 -12.16 -13.36 17.06
N GLU A 241 -11.96 -14.42 16.26
CA GLU A 241 -10.88 -15.40 16.45
C GLU A 241 -9.82 -15.32 15.35
N PHE A 242 -8.56 -15.54 15.72
CA PHE A 242 -7.45 -15.64 14.77
C PHE A 242 -7.23 -17.09 14.34
N ARG A 243 -7.14 -17.32 13.03
CA ARG A 243 -6.80 -18.60 12.43
C ARG A 243 -5.69 -18.42 11.39
N GLU A 244 -4.64 -19.22 11.49
CA GLU A 244 -3.66 -19.32 10.41
C GLU A 244 -4.32 -19.90 9.15
N VAL A 245 -4.14 -19.23 8.01
CA VAL A 245 -4.83 -19.60 6.76
C VAL A 245 -3.88 -19.87 5.59
N ALA A 246 -2.73 -19.19 5.53
CA ALA A 246 -1.79 -19.32 4.42
C ALA A 246 -0.41 -18.78 4.79
N THR A 247 0.56 -18.98 3.90
CA THR A 247 1.81 -18.23 3.84
C THR A 247 1.77 -17.29 2.63
N GLY A 248 2.19 -16.04 2.81
CA GLY A 248 2.21 -15.03 1.76
C GLY A 248 2.72 -13.69 2.27
N SER A 249 2.67 -12.66 1.45
CA SER A 249 3.17 -11.31 1.79
C SER A 249 2.24 -10.17 1.37
N SER A 250 1.10 -10.49 0.77
CA SER A 250 0.07 -9.54 0.35
C SER A 250 -1.31 -10.08 0.69
N ALA A 251 -2.20 -9.22 1.17
CA ALA A 251 -3.59 -9.56 1.41
C ALA A 251 -4.51 -8.44 0.97
N VAL A 252 -5.73 -8.79 0.57
CA VAL A 252 -6.81 -7.85 0.35
C VAL A 252 -8.16 -8.52 0.61
N PHE A 253 -9.10 -7.75 1.15
CA PHE A 253 -10.48 -8.19 1.37
C PHE A 253 -11.39 -7.74 0.24
N GLY A 254 -12.45 -8.50 -0.04
CA GLY A 254 -13.44 -8.15 -1.07
C GLY A 254 -14.61 -9.12 -1.04
N ASP A 255 -15.78 -8.76 -1.56
CA ASP A 255 -16.84 -9.72 -1.87
C ASP A 255 -16.66 -10.22 -3.31
N PHE A 256 -15.75 -11.17 -3.53
CA PHE A 256 -15.38 -11.62 -4.87
C PHE A 256 -16.44 -12.54 -5.50
N ASP A 257 -17.29 -13.15 -4.68
CA ASP A 257 -18.34 -14.05 -5.12
C ASP A 257 -19.78 -13.50 -5.05
N GLY A 258 -19.97 -12.33 -4.45
CA GLY A 258 -21.25 -11.62 -4.43
C GLY A 258 -22.25 -12.23 -3.46
N ASP A 259 -21.78 -12.94 -2.43
CA ASP A 259 -22.66 -13.52 -1.40
C ASP A 259 -22.95 -12.55 -0.23
N GLY A 260 -22.38 -11.35 -0.27
CA GLY A 260 -22.50 -10.30 0.74
C GLY A 260 -21.63 -10.53 1.96
N ARG A 261 -20.79 -11.57 1.97
CA ARG A 261 -19.76 -11.81 2.99
C ARG A 261 -18.42 -11.38 2.45
N ARG A 262 -17.55 -10.95 3.36
CA ARG A 262 -16.20 -10.52 3.01
C ARG A 262 -15.30 -11.74 2.82
N ASP A 263 -14.73 -11.86 1.64
CA ASP A 263 -13.68 -12.81 1.28
C ASP A 263 -12.31 -12.19 1.54
N VAL A 264 -11.26 -13.02 1.51
CA VAL A 264 -9.88 -12.56 1.60
C VAL A 264 -8.97 -13.28 0.60
N ALA A 265 -8.24 -12.51 -0.18
CA ALA A 265 -7.17 -13.00 -1.04
C ALA A 265 -5.82 -12.83 -0.34
N ILE A 266 -5.04 -13.90 -0.24
CA ILE A 266 -3.68 -13.90 0.32
C ILE A 266 -2.71 -14.37 -0.76
N GLY A 267 -1.75 -13.52 -1.14
CA GLY A 267 -0.86 -13.74 -2.27
C GLY A 267 0.62 -13.46 -1.99
N ASP A 268 1.42 -13.78 -2.99
CA ASP A 268 2.85 -13.49 -3.08
C ASP A 268 3.06 -12.10 -3.70
N SER A 269 3.68 -11.19 -2.94
CA SER A 269 4.06 -9.88 -3.47
C SER A 269 5.29 -9.92 -4.39
N GLY A 270 6.02 -11.04 -4.42
CA GLY A 270 7.32 -11.13 -5.09
C GLY A 270 8.48 -10.56 -4.27
N ALA A 271 8.24 -10.01 -3.08
CA ALA A 271 9.29 -9.59 -2.16
C ALA A 271 10.10 -10.80 -1.66
N ARG A 272 11.41 -10.63 -1.50
CA ARG A 272 12.39 -11.61 -1.02
C ARG A 272 13.42 -10.84 -0.18
N ASN A 273 14.09 -11.49 0.75
CA ASN A 273 15.24 -10.88 1.43
C ASN A 273 16.52 -10.97 0.57
N ASP A 274 17.58 -10.31 1.02
CA ASP A 274 18.88 -10.27 0.32
C ASP A 274 19.82 -11.42 0.74
N GLU A 275 19.31 -12.46 1.41
CA GLU A 275 20.15 -13.55 1.92
C GLU A 275 20.47 -14.60 0.83
N PRO A 276 21.73 -15.09 0.75
CA PRO A 276 22.09 -16.11 -0.23
C PRO A 276 21.26 -17.39 -0.12
N GLY A 277 20.46 -17.69 -1.14
CA GLY A 277 19.67 -18.93 -1.25
C GLY A 277 18.19 -18.78 -0.95
N PHE A 278 17.73 -17.59 -0.53
CA PHE A 278 16.34 -17.28 -0.20
C PHE A 278 15.54 -16.67 -1.37
N GLU A 279 16.18 -16.56 -2.55
CA GLU A 279 15.60 -16.09 -3.82
C GLU A 279 14.44 -16.96 -4.33
N THR A 280 14.23 -18.15 -3.74
CA THR A 280 13.27 -19.14 -4.22
C THR A 280 12.26 -19.50 -3.15
N GLU A 281 11.01 -19.17 -3.43
CA GLU A 281 9.87 -19.61 -2.63
C GLU A 281 9.44 -21.03 -3.00
N ALA A 282 8.80 -21.72 -2.06
CA ALA A 282 8.19 -23.01 -2.36
C ALA A 282 7.16 -22.85 -3.50
N PRO A 283 6.98 -23.84 -4.40
CA PRO A 283 6.00 -23.75 -5.49
C PRO A 283 4.55 -23.53 -5.03
N SER A 284 4.26 -23.82 -3.76
CA SER A 284 2.97 -23.54 -3.11
C SER A 284 2.78 -22.08 -2.71
N VAL A 285 3.83 -21.26 -2.74
CA VAL A 285 3.83 -19.84 -2.34
C VAL A 285 4.18 -18.97 -3.55
N ASP A 286 5.19 -19.37 -4.32
CA ASP A 286 5.74 -18.62 -5.44
C ASP A 286 4.70 -18.30 -6.52
N GLY A 287 4.30 -17.02 -6.62
CA GLY A 287 3.28 -16.56 -7.55
C GLY A 287 1.88 -17.16 -7.32
N VAL A 288 1.59 -17.61 -6.09
CA VAL A 288 0.29 -18.19 -5.71
C VAL A 288 -0.52 -17.18 -4.91
N THR A 289 -1.78 -17.00 -5.29
CA THR A 289 -2.80 -16.27 -4.52
C THR A 289 -3.92 -17.22 -4.16
N ARG A 290 -4.31 -17.23 -2.88
CA ARG A 290 -5.38 -18.04 -2.31
C ARG A 290 -6.55 -17.15 -1.94
N VAL A 291 -7.73 -17.42 -2.47
CA VAL A 291 -8.95 -16.69 -2.14
C VAL A 291 -9.80 -17.55 -1.21
N PHE A 292 -9.97 -17.08 0.02
CA PHE A 292 -10.82 -17.70 1.02
C PHE A 292 -12.17 -16.99 1.02
N HIS A 293 -13.22 -17.69 0.61
CA HIS A 293 -14.56 -17.12 0.57
C HIS A 293 -15.20 -17.08 1.96
N GLY A 294 -15.99 -16.06 2.25
CA GLY A 294 -16.64 -15.83 3.55
C GLY A 294 -17.62 -16.93 3.95
N ARG A 295 -18.23 -17.62 2.96
CA ARG A 295 -19.03 -18.84 3.19
C ARG A 295 -18.22 -20.08 3.62
N GLY A 296 -16.90 -20.01 3.56
CA GLY A 296 -15.99 -21.13 3.83
C GLY A 296 -15.83 -22.09 2.65
N GLY A 297 -15.17 -23.23 2.91
CA GLY A 297 -14.78 -24.21 1.90
C GLY A 297 -13.31 -24.14 1.52
N GLU A 298 -12.93 -24.89 0.50
CA GLU A 298 -11.55 -24.87 -0.03
C GLU A 298 -11.27 -23.54 -0.74
N PRO A 299 -10.07 -22.95 -0.54
CA PRO A 299 -9.72 -21.70 -1.20
C PRO A 299 -9.59 -21.87 -2.70
N GLN A 300 -9.98 -20.84 -3.46
CA GLN A 300 -9.66 -20.77 -4.87
C GLN A 300 -8.16 -20.48 -5.03
N ILE A 301 -7.46 -21.29 -5.82
CA ILE A 301 -6.02 -21.14 -6.07
C ILE A 301 -5.79 -20.46 -7.41
N LEU A 302 -5.08 -19.34 -7.39
CA LEU A 302 -4.71 -18.55 -8.55
C LEU A 302 -3.19 -18.53 -8.68
N THR A 303 -2.65 -18.91 -9.84
CA THR A 303 -1.19 -18.99 -10.07
C THR A 303 -0.71 -17.93 -11.05
N GLY A 304 0.56 -17.53 -10.94
CA GLY A 304 1.17 -16.50 -11.79
C GLY A 304 0.76 -15.07 -11.47
N LEU A 305 0.13 -14.82 -10.31
CA LEU A 305 -0.08 -13.45 -9.79
C LEU A 305 1.07 -13.10 -8.87
N ARG A 306 1.58 -11.88 -8.99
CA ARG A 306 2.59 -11.33 -8.09
C ARG A 306 2.34 -9.87 -7.84
N GLY A 307 2.60 -9.46 -6.61
CA GLY A 307 2.70 -8.06 -6.23
C GLY A 307 1.66 -7.59 -5.22
N GLY A 308 1.46 -6.28 -5.15
CA GLY A 308 0.41 -5.72 -4.31
C GLY A 308 -0.95 -6.24 -4.76
N LEU A 309 -1.89 -6.37 -3.82
CA LEU A 309 -3.29 -6.69 -4.11
C LEU A 309 -4.20 -5.51 -3.72
N ALA A 310 -5.22 -5.26 -4.55
CA ALA A 310 -6.29 -4.31 -4.31
C ALA A 310 -7.61 -4.92 -4.79
N SER A 311 -8.72 -4.36 -4.33
CA SER A 311 -10.06 -4.82 -4.67
C SER A 311 -11.02 -3.66 -4.77
N GLY A 312 -12.12 -3.91 -5.47
CA GLY A 312 -13.26 -3.00 -5.60
C GLY A 312 -14.08 -3.39 -6.82
N ASP A 313 -15.36 -3.01 -6.84
CA ASP A 313 -16.26 -3.29 -7.95
C ASP A 313 -15.98 -2.36 -9.15
N LEU A 314 -15.03 -2.75 -10.01
CA LEU A 314 -14.61 -1.92 -11.14
C LEU A 314 -15.65 -1.84 -12.26
N ASN A 315 -16.60 -2.77 -12.28
CA ASN A 315 -17.54 -2.94 -13.38
C ASN A 315 -19.01 -2.64 -12.99
N GLY A 316 -19.28 -2.44 -11.70
CA GLY A 316 -20.58 -2.09 -11.13
C GLY A 316 -21.55 -3.27 -11.06
N ASP A 317 -21.07 -4.50 -10.97
CA ASP A 317 -21.91 -5.71 -10.93
C ASP A 317 -22.24 -6.21 -9.51
N GLY A 318 -21.82 -5.46 -8.50
CA GLY A 318 -22.01 -5.73 -7.08
C GLY A 318 -21.04 -6.76 -6.52
N ARG A 319 -19.98 -7.12 -7.26
CA ARG A 319 -18.89 -7.99 -6.78
C ARG A 319 -17.58 -7.25 -6.88
N ASP A 320 -16.75 -7.41 -5.87
CA ASP A 320 -15.40 -6.86 -5.91
C ASP A 320 -14.58 -7.62 -6.96
N ASP A 321 -13.80 -6.87 -7.73
CA ASP A 321 -12.78 -7.38 -8.63
C ASP A 321 -11.44 -7.41 -7.90
N LEU A 322 -10.52 -8.31 -8.27
CA LEU A 322 -9.16 -8.33 -7.73
C LEU A 322 -8.18 -7.70 -8.72
N VAL A 323 -7.36 -6.77 -8.24
CA VAL A 323 -6.24 -6.21 -8.99
C VAL A 323 -4.92 -6.68 -8.39
N SER A 324 -4.08 -7.29 -9.21
CA SER A 324 -2.70 -7.63 -8.87
C SER A 324 -1.75 -6.73 -9.65
N GLY A 325 -0.90 -5.97 -8.95
CA GLY A 325 0.06 -5.04 -9.56
C GLY A 325 1.50 -5.44 -9.27
N GLU A 326 2.34 -5.54 -10.30
CA GLU A 326 3.75 -5.97 -10.14
C GLU A 326 4.53 -5.05 -9.19
N VAL A 327 5.17 -5.62 -8.16
CA VAL A 327 6.01 -4.88 -7.20
C VAL A 327 7.37 -4.56 -7.82
N ALA A 328 7.91 -3.39 -7.45
CA ALA A 328 9.17 -2.81 -7.89
C ALA A 328 10.44 -3.66 -7.62
N ALA A 329 10.32 -4.80 -6.94
CA ALA A 329 11.43 -5.69 -6.60
C ALA A 329 12.05 -6.37 -7.82
N SER A 330 11.35 -6.42 -8.97
CA SER A 330 11.94 -6.92 -10.21
C SER A 330 12.71 -5.78 -10.92
N ALA A 331 13.96 -6.04 -11.32
CA ALA A 331 14.79 -5.14 -12.14
C ALA A 331 14.17 -4.78 -13.51
N ARG A 332 12.93 -5.20 -13.77
CA ARG A 332 12.15 -4.96 -14.99
C ARG A 332 10.69 -4.63 -14.71
N ALA A 333 10.34 -4.06 -13.55
CA ALA A 333 8.96 -3.71 -13.22
C ALA A 333 8.24 -3.13 -14.45
N THR A 334 7.34 -3.93 -15.04
CA THR A 334 6.87 -3.69 -16.41
C THR A 334 5.77 -2.65 -16.47
N GLY A 335 5.31 -2.21 -15.29
CA GLY A 335 4.08 -1.45 -15.14
C GLY A 335 2.87 -2.29 -15.52
N ARG A 336 2.92 -3.61 -15.32
CA ARG A 336 1.79 -4.53 -15.53
C ARG A 336 0.90 -4.58 -14.28
N ALA A 337 -0.40 -4.55 -14.50
CA ALA A 337 -1.40 -5.01 -13.54
C ALA A 337 -2.36 -5.98 -14.23
N GLU A 338 -2.86 -6.97 -13.49
CA GLU A 338 -3.88 -7.93 -13.94
C GLU A 338 -5.14 -7.74 -13.11
N ILE A 339 -6.27 -7.57 -13.79
CA ILE A 339 -7.61 -7.42 -13.20
C ILE A 339 -8.35 -8.74 -13.39
N LEU A 340 -8.79 -9.35 -12.29
CA LEU A 340 -9.57 -10.58 -12.29
C LEU A 340 -10.98 -10.23 -11.82
N THR A 341 -11.96 -10.47 -12.69
CA THR A 341 -13.33 -10.05 -12.40
C THR A 341 -14.00 -11.01 -11.41
N GLY A 342 -14.71 -10.47 -10.43
CA GLY A 342 -15.59 -11.20 -9.52
C GLY A 342 -16.67 -11.98 -10.27
N SER A 343 -17.15 -13.07 -9.67
CA SER A 343 -18.27 -13.86 -10.17
C SER A 343 -18.83 -14.76 -9.08
N PRO A 344 -20.06 -15.30 -9.21
CA PRO A 344 -20.63 -16.23 -8.23
C PRO A 344 -19.79 -17.48 -7.90
N GLN A 345 -18.80 -17.80 -8.73
CA GLN A 345 -17.85 -18.90 -8.54
C GLN A 345 -16.47 -18.43 -8.03
N GLY A 346 -16.33 -17.17 -7.62
CA GLY A 346 -15.07 -16.51 -7.28
C GLY A 346 -14.46 -15.76 -8.47
N LEU A 347 -13.16 -15.47 -8.38
CA LEU A 347 -12.44 -14.65 -9.37
C LEU A 347 -12.25 -15.37 -10.71
N ARG A 348 -12.53 -14.68 -11.82
CA ARG A 348 -12.45 -15.26 -13.18
C ARG A 348 -11.06 -15.18 -13.79
N ARG A 349 -10.77 -16.16 -14.66
CA ARG A 349 -9.60 -16.17 -15.53
C ARG A 349 -9.95 -16.49 -16.99
N PRO A 350 -9.14 -16.00 -17.96
CA PRO A 350 -7.98 -15.12 -17.79
C PRO A 350 -8.38 -13.71 -17.33
N GLY A 351 -7.49 -13.05 -16.58
CA GLY A 351 -7.68 -11.65 -16.21
C GLY A 351 -7.36 -10.69 -17.36
N LEU A 352 -7.83 -9.45 -17.25
CA LEU A 352 -7.44 -8.36 -18.14
C LEU A 352 -6.09 -7.80 -17.72
N VAL A 353 -5.16 -7.69 -18.66
CA VAL A 353 -3.83 -7.14 -18.38
C VAL A 353 -3.74 -5.70 -18.87
N VAL A 354 -3.41 -4.78 -17.97
CA VAL A 354 -3.17 -3.37 -18.28
C VAL A 354 -1.70 -3.02 -18.08
N THR A 355 -1.13 -2.23 -18.99
CA THR A 355 0.28 -1.81 -18.93
C THR A 355 0.40 -0.32 -19.13
N HIS A 356 1.12 0.35 -18.24
CA HIS A 356 1.47 1.76 -18.36
C HIS A 356 2.97 1.91 -18.19
N ARG A 357 3.55 2.90 -18.87
CA ARG A 357 4.97 3.24 -18.76
C ARG A 357 5.10 4.72 -18.44
N GLY A 358 6.07 5.02 -17.58
CA GLY A 358 6.50 6.40 -17.36
C GLY A 358 7.05 7.07 -18.62
N PRO A 359 7.28 8.38 -18.57
CA PRO A 359 7.98 9.10 -19.63
C PRO A 359 9.36 8.49 -19.89
N ASP A 360 9.81 8.52 -21.15
CA ASP A 360 11.17 8.16 -21.55
C ASP A 360 12.10 9.39 -21.65
N ARG A 361 11.55 10.59 -21.37
CA ARG A 361 12.23 11.88 -21.45
C ARG A 361 11.90 12.77 -20.25
N THR A 362 12.83 13.64 -19.89
CA THR A 362 12.58 14.75 -18.95
C THR A 362 11.60 15.76 -19.57
N PRO A 363 10.99 16.66 -18.76
CA PRO A 363 10.20 17.78 -19.29
C PRO A 363 10.96 18.63 -20.32
N GLU A 364 12.28 18.75 -20.20
CA GLU A 364 13.17 19.47 -21.14
C GLU A 364 13.54 18.61 -22.37
N GLY A 365 12.94 17.44 -22.53
CA GLY A 365 13.08 16.56 -23.70
C GLY A 365 14.32 15.66 -23.70
N LYS A 366 15.12 15.62 -22.62
CA LYS A 366 16.31 14.76 -22.53
C LYS A 366 15.89 13.32 -22.27
N ARG A 367 16.43 12.37 -23.04
CA ARG A 367 16.17 10.94 -22.82
C ARG A 367 16.60 10.51 -21.42
N LEU A 368 15.72 9.81 -20.72
CA LEU A 368 16.01 9.24 -19.41
C LEU A 368 16.96 8.04 -19.55
N LYS A 369 17.86 7.92 -18.58
CA LYS A 369 18.61 6.68 -18.38
C LYS A 369 17.65 5.62 -17.85
N GLU A 370 17.91 4.36 -18.17
CA GLU A 370 17.03 3.23 -17.81
C GLU A 370 16.71 3.19 -16.31
N TRP A 371 17.70 3.41 -15.45
CA TRP A 371 17.53 3.48 -13.99
C TRP A 371 16.71 4.69 -13.48
N ARG A 372 16.43 5.68 -14.33
CA ARG A 372 15.54 6.82 -14.04
C ARG A 372 14.13 6.64 -14.58
N SER A 373 13.84 5.51 -15.25
CA SER A 373 12.55 5.30 -15.90
C SER A 373 11.39 5.11 -14.92
N GLY A 374 11.67 5.13 -13.61
CA GLY A 374 10.68 4.99 -12.54
C GLY A 374 9.92 3.66 -12.59
N VAL A 375 8.93 3.53 -11.72
CA VAL A 375 8.05 2.36 -11.67
C VAL A 375 6.60 2.84 -11.71
N VAL A 376 5.74 2.08 -12.40
CA VAL A 376 4.29 2.28 -12.33
C VAL A 376 3.70 1.28 -11.36
N THR A 377 3.15 1.77 -10.25
CA THR A 377 2.39 0.97 -9.30
C THR A 377 0.91 1.29 -9.41
N THR A 378 0.06 0.39 -8.93
CA THR A 378 -1.31 0.77 -8.60
C THR A 378 -1.28 1.52 -7.27
N TRP A 379 -2.09 2.57 -7.16
CA TRP A 379 -2.18 3.40 -5.96
C TRP A 379 -3.48 3.13 -5.20
N SER A 380 -4.63 3.22 -5.88
CA SER A 380 -5.95 3.08 -5.25
C SER A 380 -6.98 2.45 -6.18
N VAL A 381 -8.05 1.94 -5.59
CA VAL A 381 -9.30 1.54 -6.25
C VAL A 381 -10.45 2.25 -5.55
N ALA A 382 -11.14 3.15 -6.25
CA ALA A 382 -12.27 3.93 -5.70
C ALA A 382 -13.11 4.55 -6.82
N ASP A 383 -14.38 4.86 -6.53
CA ASP A 383 -15.29 5.56 -7.44
C ASP A 383 -15.02 7.08 -7.39
N HIS A 384 -14.11 7.54 -8.23
CA HIS A 384 -13.65 8.93 -8.21
C HIS A 384 -14.59 9.87 -8.98
N ASP A 385 -15.49 9.32 -9.80
CA ASP A 385 -16.43 10.09 -10.63
C ASP A 385 -17.92 9.88 -10.32
N GLY A 386 -18.21 9.08 -9.29
CA GLY A 386 -19.53 8.88 -8.69
C GLY A 386 -20.48 8.12 -9.61
N ASP A 387 -19.98 7.31 -10.54
CA ASP A 387 -20.81 6.57 -11.50
C ASP A 387 -21.29 5.21 -10.98
N GLY A 388 -20.88 4.84 -9.76
CA GLY A 388 -21.20 3.58 -9.10
C GLY A 388 -20.23 2.45 -9.45
N LYS A 389 -19.15 2.74 -10.17
CA LYS A 389 -18.06 1.81 -10.45
C LYS A 389 -16.78 2.35 -9.84
N ALA A 390 -15.94 1.46 -9.35
CA ALA A 390 -14.61 1.87 -8.94
C ALA A 390 -13.70 2.04 -10.16
N GLU A 391 -12.75 2.98 -10.08
CA GLU A 391 -11.65 3.06 -11.01
C GLU A 391 -10.34 2.63 -10.38
N LEU A 392 -9.50 2.03 -11.22
CA LEU A 392 -8.12 1.75 -10.89
C LEU A 392 -7.26 3.00 -11.12
N LEU A 393 -6.70 3.55 -10.05
CA LEU A 393 -5.71 4.63 -10.14
C LEU A 393 -4.30 4.05 -10.11
N ARG A 394 -3.54 4.34 -11.18
CA ARG A 394 -2.13 3.95 -11.30
C ARG A 394 -1.23 5.16 -11.27
N VAL A 395 -0.07 5.03 -10.62
CA VAL A 395 0.88 6.12 -10.46
C VAL A 395 2.27 5.71 -10.93
N TRP A 396 2.90 6.58 -11.70
CA TRP A 396 4.32 6.51 -12.01
C TRP A 396 5.09 7.53 -11.16
N ARG A 397 6.22 7.07 -10.60
CA ARG A 397 7.20 7.93 -9.94
C ARG A 397 8.61 7.55 -10.43
N GLY A 398 9.37 8.54 -10.91
CA GLY A 398 10.74 8.30 -11.43
C GLY A 398 11.73 9.44 -11.18
N GLY A 399 11.53 10.23 -10.13
CA GLY A 399 12.51 11.24 -9.69
C GLY A 399 12.64 12.44 -10.63
N LEU A 400 11.58 12.77 -11.38
CA LEU A 400 11.53 13.95 -12.26
C LEU A 400 10.83 15.17 -11.63
N GLY A 401 10.62 15.16 -10.30
CA GLY A 401 9.89 16.22 -9.61
C GLY A 401 8.39 16.24 -9.92
N PHE A 402 7.90 15.25 -10.67
CA PHE A 402 6.48 15.01 -10.92
C PHE A 402 6.14 13.51 -10.85
N ALA A 403 4.85 13.21 -10.72
CA ALA A 403 4.25 11.90 -10.70
C ALA A 403 3.12 11.92 -11.73
N ARG A 404 3.01 10.84 -12.50
CA ARG A 404 1.97 10.69 -13.52
C ARG A 404 0.93 9.71 -13.04
N PHE A 405 -0.33 10.04 -13.23
CA PHE A 405 -1.46 9.23 -12.84
C PHE A 405 -2.28 8.81 -14.05
N TRP A 406 -2.85 7.61 -13.98
CA TRP A 406 -3.82 7.09 -14.93
C TRP A 406 -5.03 6.56 -14.16
N ARG A 407 -6.22 7.08 -14.46
CA ARG A 407 -7.50 6.52 -14.01
C ARG A 407 -8.02 5.58 -15.08
N ILE A 408 -8.38 4.35 -14.71
CA ILE A 408 -8.65 3.26 -15.64
C ILE A 408 -9.92 2.53 -15.23
N ASP A 409 -10.78 2.18 -16.19
CA ASP A 409 -11.98 1.36 -15.96
C ASP A 409 -11.71 -0.16 -15.96
N ALA A 410 -12.75 -0.96 -15.69
CA ALA A 410 -12.71 -2.42 -15.75
C ALA A 410 -12.31 -2.99 -17.11
N GLU A 411 -12.52 -2.26 -18.21
CA GLU A 411 -12.10 -2.68 -19.56
C GLU A 411 -10.66 -2.27 -19.88
N GLY A 412 -9.94 -1.66 -18.93
CA GLY A 412 -8.56 -1.24 -19.08
C GLY A 412 -8.39 0.03 -19.92
N ARG A 413 -9.47 0.78 -20.18
CA ARG A 413 -9.41 2.04 -20.90
C ARG A 413 -8.99 3.14 -19.93
N THR A 414 -8.00 3.92 -20.33
CA THR A 414 -7.60 5.13 -19.59
C THR A 414 -8.67 6.20 -19.74
N LEU A 415 -9.39 6.48 -18.66
CA LEU A 415 -10.40 7.54 -18.58
C LEU A 415 -9.75 8.91 -18.38
N GLN A 416 -8.63 8.96 -17.66
CA GLN A 416 -7.92 10.19 -17.35
C GLN A 416 -6.42 9.96 -17.23
N THR A 417 -5.63 10.94 -17.66
CA THR A 417 -4.19 11.02 -17.38
C THR A 417 -3.90 12.42 -16.88
N PHE A 418 -3.14 12.53 -15.79
CA PHE A 418 -2.72 13.82 -15.25
C PHE A 418 -1.37 13.71 -14.56
N ASP A 419 -0.69 14.84 -14.45
CA ASP A 419 0.60 14.95 -13.75
C ASP A 419 0.43 15.85 -12.54
N LEU A 420 1.04 15.46 -11.42
CA LEU A 420 1.22 16.32 -10.25
C LEU A 420 2.72 16.58 -10.09
N ALA A 421 3.09 17.82 -9.80
CA ALA A 421 4.47 18.21 -9.57
C ALA A 421 4.61 18.86 -8.20
N GLY A 422 5.75 18.65 -7.54
CA GLY A 422 6.08 19.38 -6.33
C GLY A 422 6.18 20.87 -6.66
N ARG A 423 5.62 21.74 -5.80
CA ARG A 423 5.87 23.18 -5.91
C ARG A 423 7.35 23.42 -5.61
N GLY A 424 8.18 23.49 -6.65
CA GLY A 424 9.55 23.97 -6.49
C GLY A 424 9.51 25.36 -5.84
N GLU A 425 10.52 25.70 -5.05
CA GLU A 425 10.83 27.09 -4.78
C GLU A 425 11.21 27.79 -6.10
N GLU A 426 10.25 28.06 -6.96
CA GLU A 426 10.44 28.97 -8.08
C GLU A 426 9.79 30.29 -7.74
N THR A 427 10.66 31.23 -7.38
CA THR A 427 10.59 32.62 -7.84
C THR A 427 9.25 33.31 -7.62
N ARG A 428 9.18 34.09 -6.52
CA ARG A 428 8.53 35.39 -6.60
C ARG A 428 8.98 36.04 -7.91
N HIS A 429 8.04 36.26 -8.82
CA HIS A 429 8.18 36.66 -10.23
C HIS A 429 8.18 35.51 -11.25
N ARG A 430 6.99 35.05 -11.63
CA ARG A 430 6.29 35.53 -12.83
C ARG A 430 4.92 34.88 -12.95
N GLU A 431 3.93 35.70 -13.32
CA GLU A 431 2.63 35.26 -13.81
C GLU A 431 2.80 34.23 -14.95
N GLY A 432 2.13 33.08 -14.85
CA GLY A 432 2.08 32.09 -15.92
C GLY A 432 1.44 30.79 -15.45
N GLY A 433 0.19 30.55 -15.85
CA GLY A 433 -0.59 29.36 -15.50
C GLY A 433 -0.02 28.03 -16.03
N ILE A 434 -0.48 26.96 -15.38
CA ILE A 434 -0.21 25.55 -15.66
C ILE A 434 -0.61 25.22 -17.11
N ARG A 435 0.25 24.50 -17.85
CA ARG A 435 -0.02 24.09 -19.25
C ARG A 435 -0.92 22.85 -19.29
N GLN A 436 -1.94 22.95 -20.16
CA GLN A 436 -2.89 21.90 -20.56
C GLN A 436 -2.23 20.76 -21.33
#